data_AF-C7M710-F1
#
_entry.id   AF-C7M710-F1
#
_cell.length_a   1.000
_cell.length_b   1.000
_cell.length_c   1.000
_cell.angle_alpha   90.00
_cell.angle_beta   90.00
_cell.angle_gamma   90.00
#
_symmetry.space_group_name_H-M   'P 1'
#
loop_
_entity.id
_entity.type
_entity.pdbx_description
1 polymer ?
#
loop_
_entity_poly.entity_id
_entity_poly.type
_entity_poly.pdbx_seq_one_letter_code
_entity_poly.pdbx_strand_id
1 'polypeptide(L)' 'MMKEEITKKESLKDKLLKGLDLAYERMIAEKRKNNQKIVVRREGKIVTITP' A
#
# COMPACT_ATOMS: atom_id res chain seq x y z
N MET A 1 -0.74 -30.30 -12.95
CA MET A 1 -1.96 -29.55 -12.62
C MET A 1 -1.85 -28.80 -11.29
N MET A 2 -1.63 -29.46 -10.14
CA MET A 2 -1.56 -28.77 -8.82
C MET A 2 -0.47 -27.68 -8.70
N LYS A 3 0.70 -27.87 -9.31
CA LYS A 3 1.78 -26.85 -9.31
C LYS A 3 1.40 -25.56 -10.04
N GLU A 4 0.71 -25.65 -11.18
CA GLU A 4 0.34 -24.46 -11.98
C GLU A 4 -0.73 -23.61 -11.29
N GLU A 5 -1.65 -24.24 -10.55
CA GLU A 5 -2.65 -23.53 -9.75
C GLU A 5 -2.01 -22.75 -8.58
N ILE A 6 -0.98 -23.32 -7.95
CA ILE A 6 -0.21 -22.64 -6.89
C ILE A 6 0.51 -21.43 -7.48
N THR A 7 1.20 -21.58 -8.61
CA THR A 7 1.91 -20.48 -9.29
C THR A 7 0.95 -19.36 -9.73
N LYS A 8 -0.26 -19.70 -10.21
CA LYS A 8 -1.29 -18.71 -10.55
C LYS A 8 -1.74 -17.93 -9.31
N LYS A 9 -1.99 -18.60 -8.18
CA LYS A 9 -2.38 -17.95 -6.91
C LYS A 9 -1.30 -17.02 -6.39
N GLU A 10 -0.04 -17.43 -6.43
CA GLU A 10 1.10 -16.60 -6.06
C GLU A 10 1.21 -15.36 -6.97
N SER A 11 1.09 -15.53 -8.28
CA SER A 11 1.12 -14.41 -9.23
C SER A 11 -0.02 -13.40 -9.02
N LEU A 12 -1.20 -13.88 -8.62
CA LEU A 12 -2.34 -13.02 -8.32
C LEU A 12 -2.09 -12.23 -7.04
N LYS A 13 -1.56 -12.89 -6.00
CA LYS A 13 -1.17 -12.23 -4.75
C LYS A 13 -0.17 -11.12 -4.99
N ASP A 14 0.85 -11.36 -5.80
CA ASP A 14 1.87 -10.35 -6.13
C ASP A 14 1.28 -9.14 -6.87
N LYS A 15 0.37 -9.38 -7.82
CA LYS A 15 -0.33 -8.30 -8.55
C LYS A 15 -1.19 -7.45 -7.61
N LEU A 16 -1.89 -8.10 -6.67
CA LEU A 16 -2.71 -7.41 -5.67
C LEU A 16 -1.84 -6.56 -4.73
N LEU A 17 -0.74 -7.12 -4.22
CA LEU A 17 0.20 -6.39 -3.36
C LEU A 17 0.79 -5.17 -4.09
N LYS A 18 1.26 -5.33 -5.33
CA LYS A 18 1.76 -4.21 -6.14
C LYS A 18 0.69 -3.15 -6.39
N GLY A 19 -0.56 -3.54 -6.62
CA GLY A 19 -1.67 -2.62 -6.79
C GLY A 19 -1.99 -1.81 -5.53
N LEU A 20 -1.92 -2.47 -4.37
CA LEU A 20 -2.12 -1.81 -3.07
C LEU A 20 -0.98 -0.83 -2.76
N ASP A 21 0.27 -1.22 -2.98
CA ASP A 21 1.43 -0.35 -2.78
C ASP A 21 1.31 0.92 -3.65
N LEU A 22 1.00 0.76 -4.94
CA LEU A 22 0.80 1.88 -5.86
C LEU A 22 -0.36 2.80 -5.44
N ALA A 23 -1.45 2.23 -4.92
CA ALA A 23 -2.58 3.02 -4.41
C ALA A 23 -2.17 3.85 -3.19
N TYR A 24 -1.40 3.27 -2.26
CA TYR A 24 -0.88 3.97 -1.09
C TYR A 24 0.08 5.11 -1.48
N GLU A 25 1.00 4.86 -2.41
CA GLU A 25 1.92 5.90 -2.91
C GLU A 25 1.17 7.09 -3.50
N ARG A 26 0.18 6.82 -4.35
CA ARG A 26 -0.66 7.87 -4.98
C ARG A 26 -1.46 8.65 -3.94
N MET A 27 -2.05 7.97 -2.96
CA MET A 27 -2.77 8.63 -1.86
C MET A 27 -1.86 9.57 -1.07
N ILE A 28 -0.64 9.14 -0.74
CA ILE A 28 0.34 9.96 -0.01
C ILE A 28 0.75 11.17 -0.84
N ALA A 29 1.03 10.98 -2.14
CA ALA A 29 1.40 12.06 -3.04
C ALA A 29 0.29 13.14 -3.13
N GLU A 30 -0.96 12.74 -3.29
CA GLU A 30 -2.10 13.68 -3.33
C GLU A 30 -2.32 14.39 -2.00
N LYS A 31 -2.17 13.70 -0.86
CA LYS A 31 -2.25 14.35 0.45
C LYS A 31 -1.14 15.38 0.64
N ARG A 32 0.08 15.08 0.22
CA ARG A 32 1.21 16.01 0.27
C ARG A 32 1.00 17.23 -0.61
N LYS A 33 0.57 17.01 -1.86
CA LYS A 33 0.24 18.10 -2.81
C LYS A 33 -0.78 19.08 -2.25
N ASN A 34 -1.72 18.58 -1.45
CA ASN A 34 -2.79 19.38 -0.84
C ASN A 34 -2.46 19.86 0.58
N ASN A 35 -1.20 19.76 1.05
CA ASN A 35 -0.76 20.05 2.42
C ASN A 35 -1.63 19.40 3.51
N GLN A 36 -2.22 18.24 3.22
CA GLN A 36 -3.07 17.51 4.15
C GLN A 36 -2.24 16.71 5.15
N LYS A 37 -2.66 16.73 6.41
CA LYS A 37 -2.07 15.88 7.45
C LYS A 37 -2.27 14.41 7.12
N ILE A 38 -1.22 13.62 7.33
CA ILE A 38 -1.21 12.17 7.15
C ILE A 38 -1.04 11.53 8.52
N VAL A 39 -2.00 10.72 8.95
CA VAL A 39 -1.94 10.01 10.23
C VAL A 39 -1.56 8.56 9.98
N VAL A 40 -0.48 8.11 10.61
CA VAL A 40 0.05 6.75 10.49
C VAL A 40 0.29 6.13 11.85
N ARG A 41 0.27 4.80 11.92
CA ARG A 41 0.68 4.07 13.12
C ARG A 41 2.14 3.66 12.99
N ARG A 42 3.00 4.13 13.89
CA ARG A 42 4.43 3.78 13.98
C ARG A 42 4.73 3.29 15.38
N GLU A 43 5.33 2.11 15.51
CA GLU A 43 5.71 1.52 16.81
C GLU A 43 4.53 1.46 17.80
N GLY A 44 3.35 1.10 17.29
CA GLY A 44 2.12 1.04 18.08
C GLY A 44 1.47 2.40 18.39
N LYS A 45 2.17 3.51 18.17
CA LYS A 45 1.68 4.88 18.42
C LYS A 45 1.09 5.50 17.16
N ILE A 46 0.11 6.39 17.34
CA ILE A 46 -0.45 7.19 16.25
C ILE A 46 0.42 8.45 16.10
N VAL A 47 0.94 8.67 14.89
CA VAL A 47 1.82 9.79 14.56
C VAL A 47 1.21 10.56 13.39
N THR A 48 1.26 11.88 13.46
CA THR A 48 0.81 12.76 12.39
C THR A 48 2.02 13.32 11.64
N ILE A 49 2.05 13.12 10.33
CA ILE A 49 3.02 13.69 9.40
C ILE A 49 2.34 14.87 8.72
N THR A 50 2.91 16.07 8.89
CA THR A 50 2.52 17.24 8.10
C THR A 50 3.43 17.27 6.87
N PRO A 51 2.89 17.45 5.64
CA PRO A 51 3.67 17.50 4.41
C PRO A 51 4.75 18.58 4.41
#